data_AF-A0A2X3IE57-F1
#
_entry.id   AF-A0A2X3IE57-F1
#
_cell.length_a   1.000
_cell.length_b   1.000
_cell.length_c   1.000
_cell.angle_alpha   90.00
_cell.angle_beta   90.00
_cell.angle_gamma   90.00
#
_symmetry.space_group_name_H-M   'P 1'
#
loop_
_entity.id
_entity.type
_entity.pdbx_description
1 polymer ?
#
loop_
_entity_poly.entity_id
_entity_poly.type
_entity_poly.pdbx_seq_one_letter_code
_entity_poly.pdbx_strand_id
1 'polypeptide(L)'
;MGLFAGSGVGKSVLLGMMARYTQADVIVVGLIGERGREVKDFIENILGAEGRARSVVIAAPADVSPLLRMQGAAYATRIAEDFRDRGQHVLLIMDSLTRYAMAQA
;
A
#
# COMPACT_ATOMS: atom_id res chain seq x y z
N MET A 1 -0.19 10.63 -7.19
CA MET A 1 -1.64 10.91 -7.37
C MET A 1 -2.36 10.60 -6.06
N GLY A 2 -3.35 11.41 -5.66
CA GLY A 2 -4.18 11.13 -4.49
C GLY A 2 -5.53 10.57 -4.90
N LEU A 3 -5.95 9.45 -4.30
CA LEU A 3 -7.27 8.85 -4.50
C LEU A 3 -8.06 8.98 -3.18
N PHE A 4 -9.05 9.86 -3.18
CA PHE A 4 -9.93 10.11 -2.03
C PHE A 4 -11.29 9.47 -2.31
N ALA A 5 -11.63 8.44 -1.56
CA ALA A 5 -12.84 7.66 -1.74
C ALA A 5 -13.32 7.13 -0.39
N GLY A 6 -14.63 7.19 -0.13
CA GLY A 6 -15.23 6.60 1.07
C GLY A 6 -15.12 5.07 1.08
N SER A 7 -15.36 4.45 2.24
CA SER A 7 -15.40 2.98 2.33
C SER A 7 -16.45 2.39 1.38
N GLY A 8 -16.08 1.37 0.60
CA GLY A 8 -17.01 0.60 -0.25
C GLY A 8 -17.25 1.14 -1.67
N VAL A 9 -16.59 2.23 -2.10
CA VAL A 9 -16.79 2.82 -3.45
C VAL A 9 -15.87 2.26 -4.54
N GLY A 10 -15.14 1.17 -4.26
CA GLY A 10 -14.27 0.50 -5.25
C GLY A 10 -12.81 0.97 -5.28
N LYS A 11 -12.35 1.73 -4.29
CA LYS A 11 -10.93 2.17 -4.15
C LYS A 11 -9.96 0.99 -4.24
N SER A 12 -10.17 -0.04 -3.43
CA SER A 12 -9.29 -1.19 -3.35
C SER A 12 -9.22 -1.94 -4.69
N VAL A 13 -10.34 -2.02 -5.41
CA VAL A 13 -10.39 -2.60 -6.76
C VAL A 13 -9.55 -1.78 -7.74
N LEU A 14 -9.69 -0.44 -7.75
CA LEU A 14 -8.88 0.43 -8.60
C LEU A 14 -7.38 0.30 -8.29
N LEU A 15 -7.00 0.28 -7.01
CA LEU A 15 -5.61 0.07 -6.60
C LEU A 15 -5.09 -1.31 -7.05
N GLY A 16 -5.91 -2.35 -6.96
CA GLY A 16 -5.62 -3.67 -7.50
C GLY A 16 -5.42 -3.67 -9.01
N MET A 17 -6.27 -2.96 -9.75
CA MET A 17 -6.14 -2.80 -11.20
C MET A 17 -4.84 -2.08 -11.56
N MET A 18 -4.49 -1.00 -10.85
CA MET A 18 -3.22 -0.30 -11.04
C MET A 18 -2.04 -1.23 -10.76
N ALA A 19 -2.06 -1.97 -9.65
CA ALA A 19 -1.00 -2.91 -9.30
C ALA A 19 -0.86 -4.06 -10.31
N ARG A 20 -1.96 -4.61 -10.83
CA ARG A 20 -1.89 -5.72 -11.80
C ARG A 20 -1.47 -5.30 -13.19
N TYR A 21 -1.93 -4.13 -13.67
CA TYR A 21 -1.74 -3.69 -15.06
C TYR A 21 -0.68 -2.60 -15.25
N THR A 22 -0.01 -2.17 -14.18
CA THR A 22 1.12 -1.24 -14.31
C THR A 22 2.28 -1.87 -15.09
N GLN A 23 3.01 -1.02 -15.82
CA GLN A 23 4.28 -1.35 -16.45
C GLN A 23 5.48 -1.12 -15.51
N ALA A 24 5.24 -0.76 -14.25
CA ALA A 24 6.29 -0.61 -13.25
C ALA A 24 7.01 -1.96 -13.02
N ASP A 25 8.33 -1.91 -12.90
CA ASP A 25 9.17 -3.06 -12.62
C ASP A 25 8.90 -3.62 -11.22
N VAL A 26 8.62 -2.73 -10.26
CA VAL A 26 8.36 -3.07 -8.86
C VAL A 26 7.15 -2.31 -8.33
N ILE A 27 6.33 -3.02 -7.55
CA ILE A 27 5.20 -2.44 -6.84
C ILE A 27 5.51 -2.47 -5.35
N VAL A 28 5.32 -1.35 -4.67
CA VAL A 28 5.42 -1.26 -3.22
C VAL A 28 4.08 -0.83 -2.67
N VAL A 29 3.49 -1.62 -1.78
CA VAL A 29 2.16 -1.37 -1.21
C VAL A 29 2.28 -1.21 0.30
N GLY A 30 2.01 0.00 0.81
CA GLY A 30 1.83 0.26 2.23
C GLY A 30 0.35 0.18 2.61
N LEU A 31 -0.03 -0.87 3.35
CA LEU A 31 -1.37 -1.06 3.91
C LEU A 31 -1.40 -0.59 5.38
N ILE A 32 -1.66 0.70 5.59
CA ILE A 32 -1.47 1.40 6.87
C ILE A 32 -2.81 1.80 7.48
N GLY A 33 -3.09 1.35 8.71
CA GLY A 33 -4.28 1.71 9.45
C GLY A 33 -5.59 1.11 8.92
N GLU A 34 -5.51 0.17 7.98
CA GLU A 34 -6.64 -0.58 7.44
C GLU A 34 -7.07 -1.71 8.38
N ARG A 35 -8.29 -2.21 8.25
CA ARG A 35 -8.73 -3.36 9.08
C ARG A 35 -8.02 -4.63 8.62
N GLY A 36 -7.62 -5.50 9.54
CA GLY A 36 -6.88 -6.72 9.21
C GLY A 36 -7.55 -7.62 8.15
N ARG A 37 -8.89 -7.70 8.16
CA ARG A 37 -9.64 -8.42 7.12
C ARG A 37 -9.56 -7.78 5.73
N GLU A 38 -9.53 -6.45 5.66
CA GLU A 38 -9.41 -5.69 4.40
C GLU A 38 -7.98 -5.81 3.86
N VAL A 39 -6.97 -5.81 4.75
CA VAL A 39 -5.57 -6.11 4.40
C VAL A 39 -5.45 -7.51 3.79
N LYS A 40 -6.04 -8.52 4.45
CA LYS A 40 -6.01 -9.90 3.97
C LYS A 40 -6.69 -10.03 2.60
N ASP A 41 -7.90 -9.47 2.45
CA ASP A 41 -8.65 -9.48 1.19
C ASP A 41 -7.87 -8.77 0.07
N PHE A 42 -7.22 -7.64 0.37
CA PHE A 42 -6.39 -6.95 -0.60
C PHE A 42 -5.24 -7.84 -1.09
N ILE A 43 -4.52 -8.49 -0.18
CA ILE A 43 -3.36 -9.32 -0.52
C ILE A 43 -3.79 -10.57 -1.30
N GLU A 44 -4.83 -11.26 -0.86
CA GLU A 44 -5.23 -12.56 -1.41
C GLU A 44 -6.05 -12.43 -2.70
N ASN A 45 -7.02 -11.51 -2.73
CA ASN A 45 -8.02 -11.45 -3.80
C ASN A 45 -7.80 -10.28 -4.76
N ILE A 46 -7.42 -9.11 -4.24
CA ILE A 46 -7.25 -7.91 -5.07
C ILE A 46 -5.88 -7.91 -5.75
N LEU A 47 -4.81 -8.17 -5.02
CA LEU A 47 -3.47 -8.25 -5.60
C LEU A 47 -3.27 -9.60 -6.32
N GLY A 48 -3.82 -10.67 -5.72
CA GLY A 48 -3.74 -12.01 -6.28
C GLY A 48 -2.34 -12.60 -6.26
N ALA A 49 -2.16 -13.81 -6.79
CA ALA A 49 -0.84 -14.45 -6.84
C ALA A 49 0.15 -13.69 -7.73
N GLU A 50 -0.30 -13.26 -8.91
CA GLU A 50 0.54 -12.59 -9.91
C GLU A 50 1.00 -11.20 -9.44
N GLY A 51 0.08 -10.38 -8.92
CA GLY A 51 0.44 -9.08 -8.36
C GLY A 51 1.40 -9.21 -7.17
N ARG A 52 1.18 -10.22 -6.31
CA ARG A 52 2.06 -10.49 -5.15
C ARG A 52 3.48 -10.87 -5.55
N ALA A 53 3.64 -11.64 -6.62
CA ALA A 53 4.97 -12.07 -7.07
C ALA A 53 5.90 -10.90 -7.44
N ARG A 54 5.33 -9.73 -7.79
CA ARG A 54 6.07 -8.50 -8.15
C ARG A 54 5.93 -7.36 -7.14
N SER A 55 5.37 -7.65 -5.95
CA SER A 55 5.05 -6.62 -4.96
C SER A 55 5.78 -6.83 -3.64
N VAL A 56 6.24 -5.74 -3.04
CA VAL A 56 6.59 -5.70 -1.63
C VAL A 56 5.42 -5.08 -0.86
N VAL A 57 4.85 -5.83 0.08
CA VAL A 57 3.69 -5.37 0.87
C VAL A 57 4.11 -5.13 2.31
N ILE A 58 3.89 -3.91 2.80
CA ILE A 58 4.10 -3.50 4.18
C ILE A 58 2.73 -3.35 4.82
N ALA A 59 2.37 -4.25 5.73
CA ALA A 59 1.10 -4.21 6.44
C ALA A 59 1.29 -3.72 7.87
N ALA A 60 0.64 -2.60 8.21
CA ALA A 60 0.52 -2.10 9.57
C ALA A 60 -0.97 -1.82 9.85
N PRO A 61 -1.78 -2.85 10.16
CA PRO A 61 -3.22 -2.70 10.31
C PRO A 61 -3.63 -1.81 11.49
N ALA A 62 -4.91 -1.47 11.59
CA ALA A 62 -5.43 -0.51 12.56
C ALA A 62 -5.23 -0.89 14.03
N ASP A 63 -5.02 -2.18 14.32
CA ASP A 63 -4.82 -2.75 15.65
C ASP A 63 -3.36 -2.71 16.12
N VAL A 64 -2.40 -2.34 15.26
CA VAL A 64 -1.02 -2.09 15.67
C VAL A 64 -0.82 -0.66 16.17
N SER A 65 0.28 -0.43 16.92
CA SER A 65 0.55 0.85 17.55
C SER A 65 0.66 2.00 16.52
N PRO A 66 0.25 3.25 16.87
CA PRO A 66 0.39 4.40 15.98
C PRO A 66 1.82 4.60 15.47
N LEU A 67 2.82 4.35 16.31
CA LEU A 67 4.23 4.42 15.94
C LEU A 67 4.58 3.42 14.83
N LEU A 68 4.15 2.16 14.95
CA LEU A 68 4.38 1.14 13.92
C LEU A 68 3.68 1.50 12.60
N ARG A 69 2.51 2.15 12.66
CA ARG A 69 1.83 2.65 11.45
C ARG A 69 2.62 3.75 10.75
N MET A 70 3.16 4.72 11.51
CA MET A 70 4.02 5.76 10.96
C MET A 70 5.32 5.20 10.38
N GLN A 71 5.97 4.28 11.10
CA GLN A 71 7.17 3.60 10.62
C GLN A 71 6.88 2.75 9.38
N GLY A 72 5.75 2.06 9.33
CA GLY A 72 5.33 1.28 8.17
C GLY A 72 5.18 2.13 6.90
N ALA A 73 4.59 3.33 7.02
CA ALA A 73 4.49 4.26 5.91
C ALA A 73 5.88 4.74 5.44
N ALA A 74 6.73 5.18 6.37
CA ALA A 74 8.09 5.62 6.04
C ALA A 74 8.94 4.49 5.43
N TYR A 75 8.78 3.27 5.94
CA TYR A 75 9.50 2.09 5.47
C TYR A 75 9.07 1.69 4.05
N ALA A 76 7.78 1.71 3.74
CA ALA A 76 7.29 1.50 2.38
C ALA A 76 7.85 2.53 1.40
N THR A 77 7.86 3.82 1.79
CA THR A 77 8.50 4.87 0.97
C THR A 77 9.98 4.60 0.76
N ARG A 78 10.72 4.24 1.82
CA ARG A 78 12.16 4.01 1.72
C ARG A 78 12.51 2.83 0.82
N ILE A 79 11.72 1.75 0.86
CA ILE A 79 11.86 0.61 -0.06
C ILE A 79 11.61 1.04 -1.50
N ALA A 80 10.57 1.84 -1.75
CA ALA A 80 10.29 2.35 -3.10
C ALA A 80 11.43 3.24 -3.62
N GLU A 81 12.01 4.08 -2.76
CA GLU A 81 13.17 4.90 -3.10
C GLU A 81 14.41 4.05 -3.42
N ASP A 82 14.69 3.00 -2.64
CA ASP A 82 15.82 2.10 -2.91
C ASP A 82 15.72 1.43 -4.28
N PHE A 83 14.53 0.94 -4.68
CA PHE A 83 14.34 0.40 -6.03
C PHE A 83 14.46 1.46 -7.12
N ARG A 84 13.92 2.66 -6.90
CA ARG A 84 14.06 3.80 -7.82
C ARG A 84 15.53 4.19 -8.01
N ASP A 85 16.29 4.24 -6.92
CA ASP A 85 17.71 4.63 -6.93
C ASP A 85 18.58 3.58 -7.67
N ARG A 86 18.08 2.35 -7.83
CA ARG A 86 18.64 1.30 -8.69
C ARG A 86 18.20 1.39 -10.16
N GLY A 87 17.48 2.45 -10.53
CA GLY A 87 17.03 2.72 -11.89
C GLY A 87 15.72 2.04 -12.29
N GLN A 88 14.99 1.44 -11.34
CA GLN A 88 13.72 0.77 -11.64
C GLN A 88 12.54 1.75 -11.67
N HIS A 89 11.56 1.48 -12.51
CA HIS A 89 10.26 2.15 -12.48
C HIS A 89 9.42 1.56 -11.34
N VAL A 90 9.12 2.38 -10.33
CA VAL A 90 8.44 1.92 -9.12
C VAL A 90 7.04 2.53 -9.02
N LEU A 91 6.04 1.68 -8.74
CA LEU A 91 4.72 2.11 -8.32
C LEU A 91 4.59 1.98 -6.80
N LEU A 92 4.58 3.11 -6.09
CA LEU A 92 4.24 3.15 -4.66
C LEU A 92 2.74 3.41 -4.47
N ILE A 93 2.05 2.47 -3.81
CA ILE A 93 0.67 2.59 -3.36
C ILE A 93 0.67 2.72 -1.84
N MET A 94 -0.02 3.72 -1.32
CA MET A 94 -0.19 3.91 0.12
C MET A 94 -1.68 3.98 0.46
N ASP A 95 -2.18 2.97 1.19
CA ASP A 95 -3.58 2.85 1.59
C ASP A 95 -3.70 2.47 3.08
N SER A 96 -4.15 3.33 4.00
CA SER A 96 -4.57 4.73 3.85
C SER A 96 -3.66 5.68 4.63
N LEU A 97 -3.50 6.89 4.09
CA LEU A 97 -2.77 7.98 4.76
C LEU A 97 -3.63 8.75 5.77
N THR A 98 -4.94 8.49 5.83
CA THR A 98 -5.87 9.25 6.67
C THR A 98 -5.57 9.04 8.16
N ARG A 99 -5.06 7.87 8.56
CA ARG A 99 -4.61 7.64 9.94
C ARG A 99 -3.15 8.00 10.22
N TYR A 100 -2.34 8.24 9.18
CA TYR A 100 -1.00 8.81 9.33
C TYR A 100 -1.09 10.30 9.69
N ALA A 101 -1.98 11.03 9.00
CA ALA A 101 -2.23 12.45 9.27
C ALA A 101 -2.79 12.71 10.67
N MET A 102 -3.65 11.83 11.20
CA MET A 102 -4.21 11.96 12.56
C MET A 102 -3.21 11.54 13.66
N ALA A 103 -2.12 10.85 13.33
CA ALA A 103 -1.09 10.46 14.30
C ALA A 103 -0.02 11.54 14.55
N GLN A 104 0.02 12.57 13.69
CA GLN A 104 0.89 13.74 13.84
C GLN A 104 0.17 14.96 14.44
N ALA A 105 -1.09 14.82 14.82
CA ALA A 105 -1.91 15.87 15.45
C ALA A 105 -1.99 15.68 16.97
#